data_AF-A0A2D7HXP0-F1
#
_entry.id   AF-A0A2D7HXP0-F1
#
_cell.length_a   1.000
_cell.length_b   1.000
_cell.length_c   1.000
_cell.angle_alpha   90.00
_cell.angle_beta   90.00
_cell.angle_gamma   90.00
#
_symmetry.space_group_name_H-M   'P 1'
#
loop_
_entity.id
_entity.type
_entity.pdbx_description
1 polymer ?
#
loop_
_entity_poly.entity_id
_entity_poly.type
_entity_poly.pdbx_seq_one_letter_code
_entity_poly.pdbx_strand_id
1 'polypeptide(L)'
;MLACQTPSPPPKVSWVTPVRATDFVMQGDAARRASMRLVVQGLDADERKDFPSARASYERSIQVDATNPWSYLALARYYLEQGEAQRVGPLLDQSAALFEAEGLREPRVGVHLIGLRGGAYGSLGQDTEAQLYIERAQTLAPLVWGDGQLQAGELL
;
A
#
# COMPACT_ATOMS: atom_id res chain seq x y z
N MET A 1 4.20 38.36 -39.60
CA MET A 1 5.23 37.68 -38.79
C MET A 1 4.50 36.74 -37.84
N LEU A 2 4.50 35.42 -38.10
CA LEU A 2 3.97 34.45 -37.15
C LEU A 2 4.98 34.29 -36.02
N ALA A 3 4.58 34.60 -34.80
CA ALA A 3 5.36 34.29 -33.61
C ALA A 3 5.22 32.78 -33.34
N CYS A 4 6.32 32.05 -33.46
CA CYS A 4 6.41 30.67 -32.98
C CYS A 4 6.18 30.65 -31.47
N GLN A 5 5.01 30.18 -31.03
CA GLN A 5 4.78 29.85 -29.63
C GLN A 5 5.54 28.55 -29.35
N THR A 6 6.57 28.64 -28.52
CA THR A 6 7.23 27.45 -27.96
C THR A 6 6.23 26.69 -27.09
N PRO A 7 6.11 25.36 -27.23
CA PRO A 7 5.23 24.58 -26.36
C PRO A 7 5.67 24.74 -24.90
N SER A 8 4.70 24.89 -23.99
CA SER A 8 4.99 24.91 -22.55
C SER A 8 5.66 23.59 -22.15
N PRO A 9 6.67 23.62 -21.26
CA PRO A 9 7.27 22.40 -20.74
C PRO A 9 6.19 21.55 -20.05
N PRO A 10 6.26 20.20 -20.15
CA PRO A 10 5.33 19.34 -19.44
C PRO A 10 5.36 19.67 -17.94
N PRO A 11 4.21 19.58 -17.24
CA PRO A 11 4.18 19.82 -15.80
C PRO A 11 5.21 18.90 -15.13
N LYS A 12 6.00 19.46 -14.21
CA LYS A 12 6.90 18.64 -13.38
C LYS A 12 6.04 17.71 -12.55
N VAL A 13 6.02 16.42 -12.90
CA VAL A 13 5.36 15.39 -12.11
C VAL A 13 6.04 15.38 -10.75
N SER A 14 5.29 15.71 -9.69
CA SER A 14 5.81 15.67 -8.32
C SER A 14 5.65 14.26 -7.79
N TRP A 15 6.72 13.47 -7.88
CA TRP A 15 6.74 12.15 -7.27
C TRP A 15 6.63 12.27 -5.76
N VAL A 16 5.99 11.27 -5.18
CA VAL A 16 5.77 11.13 -3.76
C VAL A 16 6.68 10.03 -3.27
N THR A 17 7.41 10.26 -2.19
CA THR A 17 8.08 9.18 -1.46
C THR A 17 7.03 8.47 -0.60
N PRO A 18 6.67 7.22 -0.92
CA PRO A 18 5.73 6.48 -0.10
C PRO A 18 6.35 6.19 1.27
N VAL A 19 5.52 6.16 2.30
CA VAL A 19 5.98 5.78 3.64
C VAL A 19 6.02 4.26 3.80
N ARG A 20 6.83 3.80 4.75
CA ARG A 20 7.04 2.39 5.08
C ARG A 20 6.52 2.08 6.48
N ALA A 21 6.21 0.83 6.76
CA ALA A 21 5.76 0.39 8.07
C ALA A 21 6.84 0.64 9.15
N THR A 22 8.13 0.50 8.81
CA THR A 22 9.24 0.72 9.75
C THR A 22 9.32 2.15 10.27
N ASP A 23 8.86 3.14 9.50
CA ASP A 23 8.79 4.55 9.91
C ASP A 23 7.88 4.76 11.15
N PHE A 24 6.99 3.81 11.44
CA PHE A 24 5.95 3.92 12.47
C PHE A 24 6.11 2.93 13.64
N VAL A 25 7.13 2.07 13.63
CA VAL A 25 7.29 0.99 14.65
C VAL A 25 7.29 1.50 16.09
N MET A 26 7.84 2.70 16.31
CA MET A 26 7.96 3.30 17.64
C MET A 26 6.83 4.28 17.98
N GLN A 27 5.84 4.47 17.09
CA GLN A 27 4.76 5.43 17.26
C GLN A 27 3.54 4.82 17.98
N GLY A 28 2.74 5.66 18.63
CA GLY A 28 1.54 5.24 19.37
C GLY A 28 1.83 4.65 20.75
N ASP A 29 0.82 4.01 21.34
CA ASP A 29 0.91 3.37 22.65
C ASP A 29 1.62 2.00 22.61
N ALA A 30 1.62 1.28 23.74
CA ALA A 30 2.29 -0.02 23.82
C ALA A 30 1.63 -1.09 22.91
N ALA A 31 0.31 -1.06 22.76
CA ALA A 31 -0.42 -2.00 21.90
C ALA A 31 -0.12 -1.69 20.43
N ARG A 32 -0.18 -0.42 20.02
CA ARG A 32 0.19 0.02 18.67
C ARG A 32 1.60 -0.38 18.30
N ARG A 33 2.59 -0.12 19.16
CA ARG A 33 3.99 -0.52 18.90
C ARG A 33 4.16 -2.03 18.82
N ALA A 34 3.45 -2.80 19.64
CA ALA A 34 3.48 -4.25 19.56
C ALA A 34 2.87 -4.77 18.26
N SER A 35 1.74 -4.21 17.84
CA SER A 35 1.09 -4.48 16.56
C SER A 35 2.01 -4.12 15.39
N MET A 36 2.63 -2.95 15.37
CA MET A 36 3.58 -2.56 14.31
C MET A 36 4.78 -3.51 14.19
N ARG A 37 5.32 -4.01 15.32
CA ARG A 37 6.39 -5.03 15.26
C ARG A 37 5.92 -6.32 14.61
N LEU A 38 4.66 -6.72 14.84
CA LEU A 38 4.07 -7.88 14.17
C LEU A 38 3.87 -7.63 12.67
N VAL A 39 3.52 -6.41 12.25
CA VAL A 39 3.50 -6.05 10.83
C VAL A 39 4.88 -6.22 10.20
N VAL A 40 5.91 -5.64 10.80
CA VAL A 40 7.30 -5.75 10.28
C VAL A 40 7.77 -7.20 10.26
N GLN A 41 7.51 -7.97 11.32
CA GLN A 41 7.81 -9.40 11.34
C GLN A 41 7.08 -10.15 10.22
N GLY A 42 5.83 -9.80 9.94
CA GLY A 42 5.06 -10.39 8.85
C GLY A 42 5.66 -10.07 7.50
N LEU A 43 6.03 -8.81 7.24
CA LEU A 43 6.66 -8.38 6.00
C LEU A 43 8.03 -9.05 5.79
N ASP A 44 8.85 -9.14 6.83
CA ASP A 44 10.13 -9.87 6.79
C ASP A 44 9.95 -11.36 6.44
N ALA A 45 8.90 -11.99 6.99
CA ALA A 45 8.58 -13.39 6.68
C ALA A 45 8.08 -13.54 5.24
N ASP A 46 7.28 -12.59 4.77
CA ASP A 46 6.74 -12.54 3.40
C ASP A 46 7.85 -12.40 2.36
N GLU A 47 8.82 -11.51 2.58
CA GLU A 47 10.04 -11.39 1.74
C GLU A 47 10.81 -12.71 1.64
N ARG A 48 10.83 -13.48 2.73
CA ARG A 48 11.47 -14.80 2.81
C ARG A 48 10.59 -15.93 2.27
N LYS A 49 9.39 -15.60 1.76
CA LYS A 49 8.37 -16.54 1.26
C LYS A 49 7.86 -17.51 2.35
N ASP A 50 8.00 -17.15 3.62
CA ASP A 50 7.36 -17.85 4.74
C ASP A 50 5.93 -17.32 4.91
N PHE A 51 5.08 -17.63 3.93
CA PHE A 51 3.69 -17.16 3.87
C PHE A 51 2.84 -17.54 5.09
N PRO A 52 2.95 -18.76 5.67
CA PRO A 52 2.24 -19.09 6.90
C PRO A 52 2.60 -18.15 8.06
N SER A 53 3.89 -17.87 8.26
CA SER A 53 4.35 -16.99 9.34
C SER A 53 4.01 -15.53 9.07
N ALA A 54 4.08 -15.09 7.81
CA ALA A 54 3.66 -13.75 7.38
C ALA A 54 2.19 -13.50 7.76
N ARG A 55 1.30 -14.39 7.28
CA ARG A 55 -0.13 -14.31 7.55
C ARG A 55 -0.45 -14.33 9.04
N ALA A 56 0.15 -15.25 9.79
CA ALA A 56 -0.07 -15.35 11.23
C ALA A 56 0.35 -14.05 11.96
N SER A 57 1.45 -13.42 11.52
CA SER A 57 1.91 -12.16 12.10
C SER A 57 0.94 -11.01 11.81
N TYR A 58 0.44 -10.89 10.57
CA TYR A 58 -0.55 -9.88 10.22
C TYR A 58 -1.88 -10.06 10.97
N GLU A 59 -2.40 -11.29 11.06
CA GLU A 59 -3.62 -11.59 11.81
C GLU A 59 -3.43 -11.31 13.31
N ARG A 60 -2.27 -11.68 13.87
CA ARG A 60 -1.95 -11.36 15.27
C ARG A 60 -1.81 -9.86 15.51
N SER A 61 -1.27 -9.13 14.54
CA SER A 61 -1.16 -7.67 14.58
C SER A 61 -2.53 -7.01 14.78
N ILE A 62 -3.54 -7.47 14.04
CA ILE A 62 -4.94 -7.01 14.16
C ILE A 62 -5.53 -7.38 15.52
N GLN A 63 -5.25 -8.58 16.04
CA GLN A 63 -5.73 -8.99 17.36
C GLN A 63 -5.12 -8.15 18.50
N VAL A 64 -3.86 -7.73 18.36
CA VAL A 64 -3.18 -6.89 19.35
C VAL A 64 -3.68 -5.45 19.31
N ASP A 65 -3.85 -4.91 18.11
CA ASP A 65 -4.42 -3.59 17.90
C ASP A 65 -5.23 -3.56 16.59
N ALA A 66 -6.55 -3.64 16.73
CA ALA A 66 -7.48 -3.61 15.61
C ALA A 66 -7.58 -2.23 14.93
N THR A 67 -7.00 -1.19 15.53
CA THR A 67 -6.96 0.17 14.98
C THR A 67 -5.68 0.45 14.20
N ASN A 68 -4.74 -0.49 14.13
CA ASN A 68 -3.49 -0.28 13.37
C ASN A 68 -3.74 -0.42 11.85
N PRO A 69 -3.70 0.68 11.07
CA PRO A 69 -4.00 0.67 9.64
C PRO A 69 -3.02 -0.19 8.82
N TRP A 70 -1.76 -0.29 9.24
CA TRP A 70 -0.72 -1.05 8.56
C TRP A 70 -0.99 -2.55 8.55
N SER A 71 -1.65 -3.08 9.58
CA SER A 71 -1.99 -4.51 9.66
C SER A 71 -2.91 -4.93 8.51
N TYR A 72 -3.90 -4.08 8.20
CA TYR A 72 -4.85 -4.33 7.11
C TYR A 72 -4.20 -4.10 5.75
N LEU A 73 -3.35 -3.08 5.60
CA LEU A 73 -2.62 -2.81 4.36
C LEU A 73 -1.71 -3.99 3.99
N ALA A 74 -0.90 -4.47 4.94
CA ALA A 74 0.01 -5.58 4.72
C ALA A 74 -0.75 -6.89 4.44
N LEU A 75 -1.85 -7.14 5.14
CA LEU A 75 -2.68 -8.32 4.90
C LEU A 75 -3.40 -8.25 3.53
N ALA A 76 -3.82 -7.07 3.09
CA ALA A 76 -4.40 -6.85 1.77
C ALA A 76 -3.37 -7.16 0.67
N ARG A 77 -2.14 -6.64 0.82
CA ARG A 77 -1.01 -6.92 -0.07
C ARG A 77 -0.70 -8.41 -0.13
N TYR A 78 -0.63 -9.08 1.02
CA TYR A 78 -0.47 -10.53 1.12
C TYR A 78 -1.57 -11.27 0.33
N TYR A 79 -2.85 -10.98 0.56
CA TYR A 79 -3.92 -11.70 -0.14
C TYR A 79 -3.93 -11.46 -1.65
N LEU A 80 -3.53 -10.27 -2.09
CA LEU A 80 -3.38 -10.00 -3.51
C LEU A 80 -2.28 -10.90 -4.12
N GLU A 81 -1.12 -11.03 -3.47
CA GLU A 81 -0.04 -11.91 -3.93
C GLU A 81 -0.46 -13.40 -3.92
N GLN A 82 -1.29 -13.81 -2.97
CA GLN A 82 -1.84 -15.18 -2.93
C GLN A 82 -2.98 -15.42 -3.93
N GLY A 83 -3.38 -14.42 -4.72
CA GLY A 83 -4.49 -14.52 -5.69
C GLY A 83 -5.89 -14.49 -5.06
N GLU A 84 -6.00 -14.17 -3.77
CA GLU A 84 -7.26 -14.03 -3.03
C GLU A 84 -7.84 -12.61 -3.17
N ALA A 85 -7.93 -12.10 -4.40
CA ALA A 85 -8.26 -10.70 -4.70
C ALA A 85 -9.62 -10.23 -4.13
N GLN A 86 -10.58 -11.14 -3.95
CA GLN A 86 -11.89 -10.85 -3.37
C GLN A 86 -11.80 -10.39 -1.90
N ARG A 87 -10.70 -10.70 -1.20
CA ARG A 87 -10.48 -10.34 0.21
C ARG A 87 -9.80 -8.98 0.36
N VAL A 88 -9.23 -8.45 -0.71
CA VAL A 88 -8.40 -7.25 -0.70
C VAL A 88 -9.22 -5.99 -0.45
N GLY A 89 -10.34 -5.81 -1.16
CA GLY A 89 -11.17 -4.60 -1.10
C GLY A 89 -11.55 -4.18 0.34
N PRO A 90 -12.22 -5.05 1.12
CA PRO A 90 -12.61 -4.71 2.50
C PRO A 90 -11.43 -4.36 3.41
N LEU A 91 -10.27 -4.98 3.21
CA LEU A 91 -9.06 -4.69 3.99
C LEU A 91 -8.47 -3.33 3.62
N LEU A 92 -8.45 -2.98 2.33
CA LEU A 92 -8.01 -1.65 1.88
C LEU A 92 -8.94 -0.56 2.39
N ASP A 93 -10.25 -0.80 2.40
CA ASP A 93 -11.23 0.15 2.91
C ASP A 93 -11.06 0.39 4.42
N GLN A 94 -10.85 -0.69 5.19
CA GLN A 94 -10.56 -0.60 6.62
C GLN A 94 -9.23 0.13 6.89
N SER A 95 -8.19 -0.19 6.12
CA SER A 95 -6.88 0.47 6.23
C SER A 95 -6.99 1.97 5.94
N ALA A 96 -7.69 2.34 4.86
CA ALA A 96 -7.91 3.72 4.48
C ALA A 96 -8.64 4.52 5.57
N ALA A 97 -9.72 3.97 6.12
CA ALA A 97 -10.49 4.62 7.19
C ALA A 97 -9.64 4.88 8.44
N LEU A 98 -8.76 3.93 8.80
CA LEU A 98 -7.88 4.06 9.96
C LEU A 98 -6.74 5.07 9.72
N PHE A 99 -6.13 5.08 8.53
CA PHE A 99 -5.15 6.12 8.16
C PHE A 99 -5.77 7.52 8.16
N GLU A 100 -7.01 7.65 7.67
CA GLU A 100 -7.75 8.91 7.72
C GLU A 100 -8.01 9.36 9.16
N ALA A 101 -8.43 8.45 10.05
CA ALA A 101 -8.65 8.73 11.46
C ALA A 101 -7.36 9.18 12.19
N GLU A 102 -6.19 8.74 11.73
CA GLU A 102 -4.88 9.16 12.24
C GLU A 102 -4.36 10.47 11.63
N GLY A 103 -5.11 11.05 10.68
CA GLY A 103 -4.69 12.25 9.96
C GLY A 103 -3.51 12.02 9.01
N LEU A 104 -3.18 10.75 8.70
CA LEU A 104 -2.19 10.39 7.69
C LEU A 104 -2.83 10.55 6.31
N ARG A 105 -2.68 11.76 5.76
CA ARG A 105 -3.29 12.16 4.48
C ARG A 105 -2.51 11.65 3.27
N GLU A 106 -3.26 11.45 2.19
CA GLU A 106 -2.78 11.21 0.83
C GLU A 106 -1.79 12.29 0.34
N PRO A 107 -0.86 11.97 -0.58
CA PRO A 107 -0.73 10.71 -1.34
C PRO A 107 0.33 9.73 -0.82
N ARG A 108 0.97 9.98 0.34
CA ARG A 108 2.15 9.18 0.78
C ARG A 108 1.81 7.74 1.14
N VAL A 109 0.76 7.54 1.93
CA VAL A 109 0.28 6.20 2.27
C VAL A 109 -0.58 5.65 1.14
N GLY A 110 -1.56 6.42 0.67
CA GLY A 110 -2.53 5.84 -0.25
C GLY A 110 -2.07 5.72 -1.68
N VAL A 111 -0.85 6.07 -2.05
CA VAL A 111 -0.25 5.48 -3.26
C VAL A 111 -0.23 3.95 -3.17
N HIS A 112 0.03 3.38 -1.99
CA HIS A 112 -0.05 1.94 -1.76
C HIS A 112 -1.49 1.44 -1.85
N LEU A 113 -2.45 2.16 -1.24
CA LEU A 113 -3.88 1.82 -1.31
C LEU A 113 -4.41 1.86 -2.75
N ILE A 114 -4.01 2.88 -3.53
CA ILE A 114 -4.38 3.07 -4.93
C ILE A 114 -3.86 1.90 -5.75
N GLY A 115 -2.56 1.60 -5.67
CA GLY A 115 -1.97 0.55 -6.48
C GLY A 115 -2.50 -0.84 -6.11
N LEU A 116 -2.65 -1.16 -4.82
CA LEU A 116 -3.22 -2.45 -4.40
C LEU A 116 -4.68 -2.60 -4.84
N ARG A 117 -5.46 -1.52 -4.85
CA ARG A 117 -6.82 -1.53 -5.38
C ARG A 117 -6.82 -1.78 -6.89
N GLY A 118 -5.89 -1.19 -7.63
CA GLY A 118 -5.69 -1.47 -9.06
C GLY A 118 -5.33 -2.94 -9.33
N GLY A 119 -4.39 -3.49 -8.56
CA GLY A 119 -4.01 -4.90 -8.67
C GLY A 119 -5.16 -5.86 -8.33
N ALA A 120 -5.99 -5.53 -7.33
CA ALA A 120 -7.19 -6.28 -7.00
C ALA A 120 -8.21 -6.26 -8.15
N TYR A 121 -8.45 -5.09 -8.76
CA TYR A 121 -9.32 -4.99 -9.94
C TYR A 121 -8.82 -5.84 -11.11
N GLY A 122 -7.52 -5.81 -11.40
CA GLY A 122 -6.94 -6.63 -12.47
C GLY A 122 -7.11 -8.13 -12.21
N SER A 123 -6.89 -8.56 -10.97
CA SER A 123 -7.07 -9.96 -10.57
C SER A 123 -8.54 -10.42 -10.62
N LEU A 124 -9.49 -9.49 -10.59
CA LEU A 124 -10.93 -9.74 -10.74
C LEU A 124 -11.43 -9.58 -12.20
N GLY A 125 -10.54 -9.27 -13.16
CA GLY A 125 -10.88 -9.06 -14.57
C GLY A 125 -11.53 -7.70 -14.86
N GLN A 126 -11.38 -6.73 -13.94
CA GLN A 126 -11.89 -5.37 -14.08
C GLN A 126 -10.79 -4.47 -14.67
N ASP A 127 -10.43 -4.74 -15.92
CA ASP A 127 -9.21 -4.22 -16.56
C ASP A 127 -9.19 -2.68 -16.68
N THR A 128 -10.36 -2.06 -16.91
CA THR A 128 -10.46 -0.59 -17.06
C THR A 128 -10.15 0.11 -15.74
N GLU A 129 -10.73 -0.39 -14.65
CA GLU A 129 -10.46 0.09 -13.30
C GLU A 129 -9.03 -0.22 -12.90
N ALA A 130 -8.54 -1.43 -13.17
CA ALA A 130 -7.16 -1.82 -12.88
C ALA A 130 -6.17 -0.83 -13.49
N GLN A 131 -6.34 -0.52 -14.79
CA GLN A 131 -5.46 0.38 -15.50
C GLN A 131 -5.49 1.80 -14.92
N LEU A 132 -6.68 2.34 -14.64
CA LEU A 132 -6.83 3.68 -14.05
C LEU A 132 -6.06 3.81 -12.72
N TYR A 133 -6.17 2.81 -11.84
CA TYR A 133 -5.54 2.85 -10.53
C TYR A 133 -4.03 2.59 -10.59
N ILE A 134 -3.58 1.63 -11.40
CA ILE A 134 -2.15 1.32 -11.56
C ILE A 134 -1.41 2.50 -12.20
N GLU A 135 -1.95 3.10 -13.27
CA GLU A 135 -1.33 4.28 -13.91
C GLU A 135 -1.19 5.44 -12.93
N ARG A 136 -2.19 5.63 -12.07
CA ARG A 136 -2.15 6.66 -11.02
C ARG A 136 -1.06 6.35 -9.99
N ALA A 137 -0.94 5.11 -9.54
CA ALA A 137 0.10 4.71 -8.59
C ALA A 137 1.51 4.88 -9.20
N GLN A 138 1.70 4.46 -10.44
CA GLN A 138 2.93 4.63 -11.22
C GLN A 138 3.31 6.10 -11.41
N THR A 139 2.33 6.96 -11.67
CA THR A 139 2.57 8.40 -11.82
C THR A 139 3.04 9.03 -10.50
N LEU A 140 2.46 8.60 -9.38
CA LEU A 140 2.75 9.16 -8.06
C LEU A 140 4.06 8.62 -7.47
N ALA A 141 4.34 7.32 -7.60
CA ALA A 141 5.52 6.68 -7.04
C ALA A 141 6.13 5.65 -8.02
N PRO A 142 6.75 6.11 -9.13
CA PRO A 142 7.26 5.23 -10.17
C PRO A 142 8.39 4.29 -9.71
N LEU A 143 9.08 4.64 -8.62
CA LEU A 143 10.13 3.79 -8.04
C LEU A 143 9.59 2.56 -7.30
N VAL A 144 8.33 2.61 -6.84
CA VAL A 144 7.68 1.49 -6.14
C VAL A 144 6.74 0.78 -7.11
N TRP A 145 5.85 1.52 -7.76
CA TRP A 145 4.79 0.95 -8.59
C TRP A 145 5.20 0.71 -10.05
N GLY A 146 6.48 0.89 -10.40
CA GLY A 146 6.96 0.84 -11.78
C GLY A 146 6.70 -0.48 -12.50
N ASP A 147 6.69 -1.60 -11.76
CA ASP A 147 6.34 -2.93 -12.27
C ASP A 147 4.85 -3.27 -12.12
N GLY A 148 4.06 -2.35 -11.56
CA GLY A 148 2.63 -2.50 -11.31
C GLY A 148 2.29 -3.36 -10.10
N GLN A 149 3.26 -3.76 -9.29
CA GLN A 149 3.08 -4.57 -8.10
C GLN A 149 3.63 -3.86 -6.86
N LEU A 150 3.29 -4.37 -5.68
CA LEU A 150 3.85 -3.92 -4.41
C LEU A 150 4.47 -5.11 -3.68
N GLN A 151 5.79 -5.13 -3.59
CA GLN A 151 6.56 -6.15 -2.90
C GLN A 151 6.57 -5.89 -1.39
N ALA A 152 6.76 -6.94 -0.57
CA ALA A 152 6.76 -6.80 0.88
C ALA A 152 7.86 -5.81 1.35
N GLY A 153 9.03 -5.87 0.70
CA GLY A 153 10.14 -4.96 0.94
C GLY A 153 9.90 -3.50 0.62
N GLU A 154 8.89 -3.20 -0.19
CA GLU A 154 8.52 -1.82 -0.52
C GLU A 154 7.61 -1.20 0.55
N LEU A 155 7.07 -2.04 1.45
CA LEU A 155 6.41 -1.63 2.68
C LEU A 155 7.34 -1.66 3.90
N LEU A 156 8.56 -2.19 3.79
CA LEU A 156 9.58 -2.23 4.85
C LEU A 156 10.48 -1.00 4.88
#